data_AF-A0A367K1D2-F1
#
_entry.id   AF-A0A367K1D2-F1
#
_cell.length_a   1.000
_cell.length_b   1.000
_cell.length_c   1.000
_cell.angle_alpha   90.00
_cell.angle_beta   90.00
_cell.angle_gamma   90.00
#
_symmetry.space_group_name_H-M   'P 1'
#
loop_
_entity.id
_entity.type
_entity.pdbx_description
1 polymer ?
#
loop_
_entity_poly.entity_id
_entity_poly.type
_entity_poly.pdbx_seq_one_letter_code
_entity_poly.pdbx_strand_id
1 'polypeptide(L)'
;MYIVALLSLASILGVSANSHCRSNAEVSWNVYDSSNGLDNGVMSIHGGKDGWTIPTVTAMNALSDCVFNFHGCSGVWTDNSYWKFSCNGGGMKWKQGVGSIEFNCSDGPYTCENFHST
;
A
#
# COMPACT_ATOMS: atom_id res chain seq x y z
N MET A 1 -29.30 49.55 9.83
CA MET A 1 -28.48 48.97 8.73
C MET A 1 -27.11 48.72 9.35
N TYR A 2 -26.53 47.53 9.42
CA TYR A 2 -26.56 46.36 8.55
C TYR A 2 -26.52 45.07 9.40
N ILE A 3 -27.35 44.09 9.05
CA ILE A 3 -27.25 42.70 9.51
C ILE A 3 -26.17 42.04 8.65
N VAL A 4 -25.02 41.71 9.22
CA VAL A 4 -24.00 40.90 8.52
C VAL A 4 -24.23 39.45 8.93
N ALA A 5 -24.97 38.72 8.09
CA ALA A 5 -25.11 37.28 8.19
C ALA A 5 -23.80 36.62 7.73
N LEU A 6 -23.03 36.09 8.68
CA LEU A 6 -21.93 35.18 8.41
C LEU A 6 -22.50 33.77 8.21
N LEU A 7 -22.87 33.47 6.97
CA LEU A 7 -23.11 32.12 6.48
C LEU A 7 -21.76 31.39 6.39
N SER A 8 -21.37 30.70 7.47
CA SER A 8 -20.35 29.66 7.37
C SER A 8 -20.98 28.45 6.69
N LEU A 9 -20.89 28.39 5.36
CA LEU A 9 -20.98 27.13 4.62
C LEU A 9 -19.79 26.27 5.06
N ALA A 10 -19.97 25.52 6.13
CA ALA A 10 -19.20 24.30 6.33
C ALA A 10 -19.69 23.32 5.26
N SER A 11 -19.01 23.31 4.11
CA SER A 11 -19.03 22.17 3.21
C SER A 11 -18.44 20.99 3.96
N ILE A 12 -19.26 20.34 4.78
CA ILE A 12 -19.09 18.96 5.17
C ILE A 12 -19.17 18.21 3.83
N LEU A 13 -18.01 18.01 3.20
CA LEU A 13 -17.83 17.00 2.19
C LEU A 13 -18.15 15.68 2.93
N GLY A 14 -19.43 15.32 2.91
CA GLY A 14 -19.85 13.99 3.27
C GLY A 14 -19.14 13.07 2.30
N VAL A 15 -18.03 12.49 2.74
CA VAL A 15 -17.39 11.40 2.03
C VAL A 15 -18.40 10.27 2.08
N SER A 16 -19.23 10.18 1.03
CA SER A 16 -20.16 9.07 0.89
C SER A 16 -19.30 7.82 0.83
N ALA A 17 -19.43 6.95 1.83
CA ALA A 17 -18.79 5.66 1.84
C ALA A 17 -19.13 4.95 0.52
N ASN A 18 -18.13 4.82 -0.33
CA ASN A 18 -18.27 4.09 -1.58
C ASN A 18 -18.54 2.62 -1.22
N SER A 19 -19.56 1.98 -1.82
CA SER A 19 -19.86 0.56 -1.61
C SER A 19 -18.70 -0.37 -2.03
N HIS A 20 -17.67 0.19 -2.67
CA HIS A 20 -16.41 -0.46 -3.02
C HIS A 20 -15.35 -0.51 -1.90
N CYS A 21 -15.52 0.18 -0.76
CA CYS A 21 -14.56 0.29 0.35
C CYS A 21 -14.38 -0.98 1.22
N ARG A 22 -14.30 -2.16 0.61
CA ARG A 22 -14.04 -3.44 1.31
C ARG A 22 -12.88 -4.22 0.67
N SER A 23 -12.00 -3.53 -0.05
CA SER A 23 -10.97 -4.19 -0.85
C SER A 23 -9.69 -4.26 -0.05
N ASN A 24 -9.38 -5.47 0.41
CA ASN A 24 -8.17 -5.82 1.11
C ASN A 24 -7.42 -6.86 0.30
N ALA A 25 -6.09 -6.82 0.29
CA ALA A 25 -5.29 -7.94 -0.17
C ALA A 25 -4.38 -8.40 0.94
N GLU A 26 -4.29 -9.71 1.12
CA GLU A 26 -3.31 -10.33 1.97
C GLU A 26 -2.09 -10.69 1.14
N VAL A 27 -0.92 -10.26 1.61
CA VAL A 27 0.34 -10.37 0.88
C VAL A 27 1.42 -10.92 1.79
N SER A 28 2.37 -11.65 1.21
CA SER A 28 3.64 -11.94 1.88
C SER A 28 4.78 -11.43 1.03
N TRP A 29 5.91 -11.13 1.65
CA TRP A 29 7.14 -10.79 0.94
C TRP A 29 8.33 -11.59 1.46
N ASN A 30 9.33 -11.73 0.59
CA ASN A 30 10.63 -12.28 0.93
C ASN A 30 11.73 -11.63 0.08
N VAL A 31 12.75 -11.09 0.74
CA VAL A 31 13.97 -10.58 0.11
C VAL A 31 14.96 -11.73 -0.05
N TYR A 32 15.36 -12.00 -1.29
CA TYR A 32 16.29 -13.08 -1.61
C TYR A 32 17.70 -12.57 -1.97
N ASP A 33 17.85 -11.29 -2.29
CA ASP A 33 19.15 -10.68 -2.61
C ASP A 33 19.23 -9.25 -2.05
N SER A 34 20.37 -8.93 -1.44
CA SER A 34 20.68 -7.61 -0.85
C SER A 34 22.04 -7.14 -1.37
N SER A 35 22.17 -6.97 -2.68
CA SER A 35 23.42 -6.64 -3.35
C SER A 35 23.38 -5.25 -3.98
N ASN A 36 24.55 -4.62 -4.15
CA ASN A 36 24.70 -3.33 -4.83
C ASN A 36 23.83 -2.18 -4.28
N GLY A 37 23.50 -2.22 -2.99
CA GLY A 37 22.64 -1.21 -2.35
C GLY A 37 21.16 -1.34 -2.69
N LEU A 38 20.73 -2.50 -3.21
CA LEU A 38 19.32 -2.83 -3.47
C LEU A 38 18.91 -4.08 -2.71
N ASP A 39 17.66 -4.12 -2.28
CA ASP A 39 16.98 -5.28 -1.73
C ASP A 39 15.97 -5.79 -2.76
N ASN A 40 16.24 -6.98 -3.31
CA ASN A 40 15.45 -7.63 -4.33
C ASN A 40 14.66 -8.80 -3.74
N GLY A 41 13.39 -8.89 -4.09
CA GLY A 41 12.50 -9.89 -3.50
C GLY A 41 11.26 -10.21 -4.32
N VAL A 42 10.44 -11.06 -3.73
CA VAL A 42 9.13 -11.43 -4.24
C VAL A 42 8.07 -11.03 -3.24
N MET A 43 6.96 -10.47 -3.73
CA MET A 43 5.75 -10.20 -2.98
C MET A 43 4.57 -10.96 -3.59
N SER A 44 4.03 -11.93 -2.88
CA SER A 44 2.94 -12.79 -3.33
C SER A 44 1.60 -12.35 -2.75
N ILE A 45 0.52 -12.57 -3.50
CA ILE A 45 -0.85 -12.32 -3.04
C ILE A 45 -1.48 -13.66 -2.65
N HIS A 46 -1.98 -13.76 -1.43
CA HIS A 46 -2.61 -14.98 -0.91
C HIS A 46 -4.12 -14.95 -1.03
N GLY A 47 -4.71 -13.75 -1.02
CA GLY A 47 -6.14 -13.59 -1.09
C GLY A 47 -6.57 -12.18 -0.75
N GLY A 48 -7.86 -12.04 -0.45
CA GLY A 48 -8.49 -10.75 -0.22
C GLY A 48 -9.19 -10.21 -1.47
N LYS A 49 -10.17 -9.34 -1.24
CA LYS A 49 -11.00 -8.76 -2.29
C LYS A 49 -10.16 -7.83 -3.18
N ASP A 50 -10.18 -8.08 -4.48
CA ASP A 50 -9.48 -7.31 -5.51
C ASP A 50 -7.94 -7.41 -5.46
N GLY A 51 -7.37 -8.40 -4.74
CA GLY A 51 -5.91 -8.58 -4.68
C GLY A 51 -5.26 -8.71 -6.06
N TRP A 52 -5.87 -9.47 -6.96
CA TRP A 52 -5.36 -9.69 -8.31
C TRP A 52 -5.42 -8.47 -9.24
N THR A 53 -6.16 -7.42 -8.85
CA THR A 53 -6.33 -6.19 -9.65
C THR A 53 -5.61 -5.00 -9.04
N ILE A 54 -4.81 -5.21 -7.98
CA ILE A 54 -3.98 -4.17 -7.38
C ILE A 54 -3.00 -3.62 -8.40
N PRO A 55 -2.98 -2.30 -8.64
CA PRO A 55 -1.96 -1.68 -9.47
C PRO A 55 -0.57 -1.90 -8.86
N THR A 56 0.40 -2.30 -9.69
CA THR A 56 1.79 -2.54 -9.24
C THR A 56 2.38 -1.34 -8.49
N VAL A 57 2.12 -0.11 -8.95
CA VAL A 57 2.57 1.11 -8.26
C VAL A 57 2.02 1.19 -6.83
N THR A 58 0.75 0.86 -6.63
CA THR A 58 0.13 0.83 -5.30
C THR A 58 0.78 -0.22 -4.41
N ALA A 59 0.97 -1.44 -4.91
CA ALA A 59 1.61 -2.52 -4.16
C ALA A 59 3.04 -2.15 -3.73
N MET A 60 3.81 -1.55 -4.64
CA MET A 60 5.20 -1.16 -4.37
C MET A 60 5.29 0.01 -3.39
N ASN A 61 4.42 1.01 -3.51
CA ASN A 61 4.37 2.10 -2.54
C ASN A 61 4.01 1.55 -1.14
N ALA A 62 3.02 0.66 -1.04
CA ALA A 62 2.64 0.05 0.24
C ALA A 62 3.79 -0.74 0.85
N LEU A 63 4.51 -1.54 0.05
CA LEU A 63 5.72 -2.23 0.52
C LEU A 63 6.81 -1.22 0.97
N SER A 64 7.02 -0.16 0.20
CA SER A 64 8.00 0.89 0.48
C SER A 64 7.75 1.56 1.83
N ASP A 65 6.52 2.01 2.05
CA ASP A 65 6.12 2.80 3.21
C ASP A 65 6.10 1.95 4.48
N CYS A 66 5.65 0.70 4.36
CA CYS A 66 5.25 -0.09 5.52
C CYS A 66 6.34 -1.05 5.97
N VAL A 67 7.17 -1.53 5.03
CA VAL A 67 8.28 -2.44 5.31
C VAL A 67 9.64 -1.75 5.14
N PHE A 68 9.85 -1.00 4.05
CA PHE A 68 11.18 -0.50 3.67
C PHE A 68 11.52 0.89 4.23
N ASN A 69 10.57 1.58 4.88
CA ASN A 69 10.72 2.88 5.55
C ASN A 69 11.42 3.97 4.70
N PHE A 70 11.51 3.75 3.39
CA PHE A 70 12.26 4.53 2.44
C PHE A 70 11.55 4.41 1.11
N HIS A 71 11.16 5.55 0.52
CA HIS A 71 10.48 5.56 -0.76
C HIS A 71 11.45 5.10 -1.87
N GLY A 72 11.01 4.17 -2.71
CA GLY A 72 11.80 3.72 -3.86
C GLY A 72 11.64 2.26 -4.25
N CYS A 73 10.66 1.54 -3.72
CA CYS A 73 10.35 0.22 -4.25
C CYS A 73 9.76 0.34 -5.67
N SER A 74 10.28 -0.47 -6.57
CA SER A 74 9.73 -0.71 -7.90
C SER A 74 9.44 -2.20 -8.04
N GLY A 75 8.57 -2.55 -8.98
CA GLY A 75 8.28 -3.96 -9.19
C GLY A 75 7.56 -4.24 -10.50
N VAL A 76 7.51 -5.53 -10.82
CA VAL A 76 6.88 -6.06 -12.03
C VAL A 76 5.98 -7.22 -11.63
N TRP A 77 4.72 -7.12 -12.03
CA TRP A 77 3.76 -8.21 -11.86
C TRP A 77 4.14 -9.37 -12.78
N THR A 78 4.36 -10.53 -12.20
CA THR A 78 4.91 -11.72 -12.88
C THR A 78 3.89 -12.85 -12.82
N ASP A 79 3.66 -13.47 -13.98
CA ASP A 79 2.89 -14.71 -14.14
C ASP A 79 1.54 -14.74 -13.38
N ASN A 80 0.88 -13.57 -13.29
CA ASN A 80 -0.38 -13.37 -12.57
C ASN A 80 -0.41 -13.90 -11.13
N SER A 81 0.74 -13.95 -10.45
CA SER A 81 0.86 -14.59 -9.14
C SER A 81 1.60 -13.75 -8.09
N TYR A 82 2.61 -12.99 -8.49
CA TYR A 82 3.43 -12.22 -7.56
C TYR A 82 4.11 -11.04 -8.24
N TRP A 83 4.56 -10.06 -7.44
CA TRP A 83 5.49 -9.03 -7.89
C TRP A 83 6.92 -9.43 -7.60
N LYS A 84 7.81 -9.28 -8.59
CA LYS A 84 9.24 -9.13 -8.32
C LYS A 84 9.48 -7.67 -7.97
N PHE A 85 10.07 -7.40 -6.81
CA PHE A 85 10.36 -6.04 -6.38
C PHE A 85 11.85 -5.81 -6.24
N SER A 86 12.22 -4.53 -6.34
CA SER A 86 13.54 -4.00 -6.01
C SER A 86 13.35 -2.69 -5.25
N CYS A 87 13.90 -2.62 -4.05
CA CYS A 87 13.84 -1.46 -3.17
C CYS A 87 15.26 -0.97 -2.85
N ASN A 88 15.41 0.31 -2.55
CA ASN A 88 16.68 0.84 -2.04
C ASN A 88 17.05 0.13 -0.74
N GLY A 89 18.31 -0.32 -0.66
CA GLY A 89 18.81 -1.11 0.45
C GLY A 89 18.99 -0.32 1.73
N GLY A 90 18.90 -1.00 2.88
CA GLY A 90 19.25 -0.45 4.19
C GLY A 90 18.12 0.28 4.94
N GLY A 91 16.95 0.44 4.33
CA GLY A 91 15.75 0.99 4.98
C GLY A 91 14.82 -0.05 5.61
N MET A 92 15.01 -1.34 5.29
CA MET A 92 14.03 -2.38 5.59
C MET A 92 13.97 -2.80 7.07
N LYS A 93 12.73 -2.90 7.58
CA LYS A 93 12.43 -3.43 8.91
C LYS A 93 12.54 -4.96 8.97
N TRP A 94 12.06 -5.65 7.94
CA TRP A 94 12.00 -7.12 7.90
C TRP A 94 12.26 -7.70 6.51
N LYS A 95 13.16 -8.68 6.43
CA LYS A 95 13.50 -9.40 5.18
C LYS A 95 12.36 -10.24 4.62
N GLN A 96 11.50 -10.73 5.51
CA GLN A 96 10.35 -11.56 5.16
C GLN A 96 9.20 -11.18 6.08
N GLY A 97 7.97 -11.36 5.60
CA GLY A 97 6.80 -11.09 6.40
C GLY A 97 5.49 -11.23 5.66
N VAL A 98 4.43 -10.86 6.36
CA VAL A 98 3.06 -10.81 5.86
C VAL A 98 2.42 -9.48 6.23
N GLY A 99 1.41 -9.08 5.48
CA GLY A 99 0.66 -7.87 5.70
C GLY A 99 -0.60 -7.80 4.87
N SER A 100 -1.40 -6.78 5.12
CA SER A 100 -2.58 -6.50 4.33
C SER A 100 -2.57 -5.08 3.80
N ILE A 101 -2.93 -4.95 2.52
CA ILE A 101 -3.10 -3.66 1.85
C ILE A 101 -4.60 -3.43 1.75
N GLU A 102 -5.10 -2.42 2.45
CA GLU A 102 -6.49 -1.98 2.33
C GLU A 102 -6.57 -0.75 1.43
N PHE A 103 -7.52 -0.69 0.51
CA PHE A 103 -7.72 0.51 -0.29
C PHE A 103 -8.57 1.52 0.48
N ASN A 104 -7.95 2.65 0.85
CA ASN A 104 -8.59 3.67 1.65
C ASN A 104 -9.57 4.50 0.80
N CYS A 105 -10.69 4.89 1.39
CA CYS A 105 -11.75 5.69 0.77
C CYS A 105 -11.76 7.17 1.19
N SER A 106 -10.78 7.61 1.97
CA SER A 106 -10.66 8.98 2.46
C SER A 106 -9.22 9.50 2.58
N ASP A 107 -8.22 8.65 2.87
CA ASP A 107 -6.88 9.13 3.29
C ASP A 107 -5.70 8.73 2.39
N GLY A 108 -5.96 8.37 1.13
CA GLY A 108 -4.91 8.06 0.16
C GLY A 108 -5.24 6.83 -0.70
N PRO A 109 -4.31 6.37 -1.55
CA PRO A 109 -4.56 5.23 -2.43
C PRO A 109 -4.66 3.89 -1.68
N TYR A 110 -4.10 3.78 -0.48
CA TYR A 110 -4.16 2.58 0.37
C TYR A 110 -3.83 2.90 1.84
N THR A 111 -4.12 1.96 2.72
CA THR A 111 -3.69 1.86 4.12
C THR A 111 -2.91 0.56 4.29
N CYS A 112 -1.85 0.59 5.10
CA CYS A 112 -1.10 -0.61 5.47
C CYS A 112 -1.58 -1.17 6.79
N GLU A 113 -2.09 -2.39 6.73
CA GLU A 113 -2.66 -3.08 7.87
C GLU A 113 -1.83 -4.31 8.20
N ASN A 114 -1.54 -4.53 9.48
CA ASN A 114 -0.94 -5.77 9.99
C ASN A 114 0.37 -6.22 9.29
N PHE A 115 1.21 -5.30 8.81
CA PHE A 115 2.53 -5.64 8.29
C PHE A 115 3.49 -6.03 9.44
N HIS A 116 3.99 -7.27 9.43
CA HIS A 116 4.95 -7.75 10.42
C HIS A 116 5.86 -8.86 9.86
N SER A 117 6.98 -9.13 10.54
CA SER A 117 7.85 -10.27 10.20
C SER A 117 7.16 -11.62 10.44
N THR A 118 7.55 -12.61 9.65
CA THR A 118 7.29 -14.04 9.88
C THR A 118 8.50 -14.74 10.47
#